data_AF-A0A944T1W6-F1
#
_entry.id   AF-A0A944T1W6-F1
#
_cell.length_a   1.000
_cell.length_b   1.000
_cell.length_c   1.000
_cell.angle_alpha   90.00
_cell.angle_beta   90.00
_cell.angle_gamma   90.00
#
_symmetry.space_group_name_H-M   'P 1'
#
loop_
_entity.id
_entity.type
_entity.pdbx_description
1 polymer ?
#
loop_
_entity_poly.entity_id
_entity_poly.type
_entity_poly.pdbx_seq_one_letter_code
_entity_poly.pdbx_strand_id
1 'polypeptide(L)'
;MKKISILFSLLLIITSCSEPDNLINDVLDNYTTGAVLRTISSSGEYNFYAPDTSIFSATIEEHDTESGALMQNVEVYVNLNGGTDALLKTILPNEFTTGPKGLPRTDVSVSLGAAISALGLTSSQYTGGDTVNIRMQLNLTDGRSFSADDASSSMTGSYFASPYAYSMVIKCIPLSAVPGIYTFVMADSYGDGWQGGRIKATVDGVSTFYGMYSQYDAVGAGQNAGLEPYTGNTSSGEATLTIPEGASTMVFEWVSDNYNSECSFTIKYTNLDGGNAQTAFIESVVSTGQKTLSICQ
;
A
#
# COMPACT_ATOMS: atom_id res chain seq x y z
N MET A 1 -36.26 -42.62 -68.49
CA MET A 1 -36.78 -41.65 -67.49
C MET A 1 -35.77 -41.50 -66.37
N LYS A 2 -35.37 -40.25 -66.10
CA LYS A 2 -34.78 -39.64 -64.88
C LYS A 2 -33.50 -40.26 -64.27
N LYS A 3 -32.42 -39.47 -64.45
CA LYS A 3 -31.15 -39.45 -63.70
C LYS A 3 -31.40 -39.03 -62.25
N ILE A 4 -30.74 -39.67 -61.28
CA ILE A 4 -30.48 -39.08 -59.96
C ILE A 4 -29.04 -39.47 -59.57
N SER A 5 -28.11 -38.54 -59.81
CA SER A 5 -26.83 -38.46 -59.12
C SER A 5 -27.07 -37.65 -57.85
N ILE A 6 -26.76 -38.20 -56.68
CA ILE A 6 -26.64 -37.42 -55.44
C ILE A 6 -25.15 -37.37 -55.12
N LEU A 7 -24.56 -36.22 -55.44
CA LEU A 7 -23.20 -35.86 -55.12
C LEU A 7 -23.18 -35.31 -53.69
N PHE A 8 -22.27 -35.86 -52.88
CA PHE A 8 -22.00 -35.51 -51.50
C PHE A 8 -21.31 -34.14 -51.46
N SER A 9 -22.04 -33.06 -51.16
CA SER A 9 -21.46 -31.73 -50.93
C SER A 9 -21.29 -31.49 -49.44
N LEU A 10 -20.12 -31.89 -48.93
CA LEU A 10 -19.59 -31.55 -47.61
C LEU A 10 -19.18 -30.07 -47.63
N LEU A 11 -20.00 -29.20 -47.03
CA LEU A 11 -19.69 -27.78 -46.87
C LEU A 11 -18.68 -27.63 -45.73
N LEU A 12 -17.39 -27.59 -46.09
CA LEU A 12 -16.30 -27.21 -45.18
C LEU A 12 -16.38 -25.70 -44.90
N ILE A 13 -17.04 -25.36 -43.79
CA ILE A 13 -17.00 -24.01 -43.23
C ILE A 13 -15.64 -23.88 -42.53
N ILE A 14 -14.65 -23.37 -43.25
CA ILE A 14 -13.43 -22.84 -42.62
C ILE A 14 -13.80 -21.54 -41.90
N THR A 15 -14.18 -21.67 -40.63
CA THR A 15 -14.27 -20.53 -39.71
C THR A 15 -12.84 -20.12 -39.38
N SER A 16 -12.34 -19.05 -39.99
CA SER A 16 -11.14 -18.41 -39.44
C SER A 16 -11.51 -17.85 -38.07
N CYS A 17 -11.10 -18.52 -37.00
CA CYS A 17 -10.90 -17.83 -35.74
C CYS A 17 -9.79 -16.81 -36.00
N SER A 18 -10.16 -15.56 -36.31
CA SER A 18 -9.28 -14.46 -35.95
C SER A 18 -9.21 -14.51 -34.43
N GLU A 19 -8.06 -14.92 -33.88
CA GLU A 19 -7.79 -14.72 -32.47
C GLU A 19 -8.06 -13.24 -32.17
N PRO A 20 -8.73 -12.92 -31.05
CA PRO A 20 -8.91 -11.52 -30.70
C PRO A 20 -7.53 -10.90 -30.57
N ASP A 21 -7.28 -9.82 -31.32
CA ASP A 21 -6.13 -8.94 -31.17
C ASP A 21 -6.10 -8.44 -29.73
N ASN A 22 -5.46 -9.22 -28.87
CA ASN A 22 -5.17 -8.83 -27.52
C ASN A 22 -4.06 -7.80 -27.65
N LEU A 23 -4.29 -6.58 -27.16
CA LEU A 23 -3.25 -5.55 -26.99
C LEU A 23 -1.93 -6.11 -26.39
N ILE A 24 -1.99 -7.22 -25.66
CA ILE A 24 -0.85 -7.99 -25.17
C ILE A 24 0.00 -8.59 -26.30
N ASN A 25 -0.61 -9.23 -27.28
CA ASN A 25 0.10 -9.78 -28.44
C ASN A 25 0.63 -8.66 -29.32
N ASP A 26 -0.11 -7.57 -29.50
CA ASP A 26 0.40 -6.36 -30.17
C ASP A 26 1.60 -5.73 -29.44
N VAL A 27 1.66 -5.80 -28.10
CA VAL A 27 2.85 -5.37 -27.35
C VAL A 27 4.01 -6.37 -27.52
N LEU A 28 3.74 -7.67 -27.55
CA LEU A 28 4.76 -8.70 -27.78
C LEU A 28 5.30 -8.68 -29.23
N ASP A 29 4.46 -8.34 -30.20
CA ASP A 29 4.75 -8.36 -31.63
C ASP A 29 5.21 -7.00 -32.18
N ASN A 30 4.82 -5.87 -31.57
CA ASN A 30 5.29 -4.52 -31.96
C ASN A 30 6.42 -3.95 -31.07
N TYR A 31 6.69 -4.49 -29.87
CA TYR A 31 7.97 -4.30 -29.16
C TYR A 31 8.92 -5.46 -29.47
N THR A 32 9.26 -5.66 -30.74
CA THR A 32 10.34 -6.56 -31.12
C THR A 32 11.63 -6.16 -30.38
N THR A 33 11.90 -6.91 -29.30
CA THR A 33 13.13 -7.14 -28.52
C THR A 33 13.56 -6.14 -27.42
N GLY A 34 12.74 -5.92 -26.39
CA GLY A 34 13.21 -5.41 -25.07
C GLY A 34 13.27 -6.53 -23.99
N ALA A 35 13.92 -6.29 -22.85
CA ALA A 35 13.78 -7.15 -21.67
C ALA A 35 12.95 -6.43 -20.60
N VAL A 36 12.16 -7.20 -19.84
CA VAL A 36 11.25 -6.66 -18.83
C VAL A 36 11.46 -7.32 -17.48
N LEU A 37 11.27 -6.56 -16.40
CA LEU A 37 11.34 -7.06 -15.03
C LEU A 37 9.96 -6.99 -14.37
N ARG A 38 9.20 -8.05 -14.54
CA ARG A 38 7.79 -8.11 -14.16
C ARG A 38 7.64 -8.17 -12.65
N THR A 39 6.78 -7.34 -12.08
CA THR A 39 6.35 -7.45 -10.67
C THR A 39 5.24 -8.48 -10.58
N ILE A 40 5.49 -9.56 -9.86
CA ILE A 40 4.49 -10.59 -9.57
C ILE A 40 3.65 -10.19 -8.36
N SER A 41 4.31 -9.66 -7.33
CA SER A 41 3.68 -9.14 -6.12
C SER A 41 4.63 -8.13 -5.48
N SER A 42 4.08 -7.18 -4.74
CA SER A 42 4.85 -6.31 -3.85
C SER A 42 4.03 -5.98 -2.62
N SER A 43 4.71 -5.77 -1.50
CA SER A 43 4.12 -5.39 -0.23
C SER A 43 5.19 -4.78 0.69
N GLY A 44 4.75 -4.23 1.80
CA GLY A 44 5.64 -3.71 2.83
C GLY A 44 5.15 -2.39 3.39
N GLU A 45 5.76 -2.00 4.50
CA GLU A 45 5.53 -0.72 5.14
C GLU A 45 6.83 -0.30 5.84
N TYR A 46 7.15 0.98 5.77
CA TYR A 46 8.29 1.55 6.48
C TYR A 46 7.84 2.25 7.75
N ASN A 47 8.41 1.83 8.88
CA ASN A 47 8.22 2.46 10.17
C ASN A 47 9.53 3.12 10.63
N PHE A 48 9.48 4.42 10.86
CA PHE A 48 10.58 5.25 11.36
C PHE A 48 11.21 4.65 12.65
N TYR A 49 10.38 4.11 13.55
CA TYR A 49 10.83 3.58 14.84
C TYR A 49 11.39 2.15 14.76
N ALA A 50 11.27 1.48 13.62
CA ALA A 50 11.69 0.09 13.46
C ALA A 50 12.40 -0.13 12.10
N PRO A 51 13.49 0.62 11.81
CA PRO A 51 14.05 0.67 10.45
C PRO A 51 14.57 -0.68 9.96
N ASP A 52 15.15 -1.50 10.83
CA ASP A 52 15.75 -2.78 10.43
C ASP A 52 14.72 -3.88 10.17
N THR A 53 13.58 -3.84 10.87
CA THR A 53 12.51 -4.84 10.75
C THR A 53 11.39 -4.41 9.81
N SER A 54 11.35 -3.14 9.40
CA SER A 54 10.39 -2.62 8.42
C SER A 54 10.91 -2.88 7.01
N ILE A 55 10.21 -3.74 6.27
CA ILE A 55 10.73 -4.33 5.02
C ILE A 55 9.74 -4.07 3.88
N PHE A 56 10.29 -3.60 2.76
CA PHE A 56 9.68 -3.72 1.44
C PHE A 56 10.05 -5.06 0.83
N SER A 57 9.07 -5.73 0.25
CA SER A 57 9.21 -7.02 -0.43
C SER A 57 8.56 -6.97 -1.81
N ALA A 58 9.24 -7.51 -2.82
CA ALA A 58 8.66 -7.74 -4.13
C ALA A 58 9.15 -9.07 -4.73
N THR A 59 8.24 -9.82 -5.34
CA THR A 59 8.60 -10.94 -6.21
C THR A 59 8.71 -10.43 -7.63
N ILE A 60 9.88 -10.56 -8.23
CA ILE A 60 10.17 -10.12 -9.60
C ILE A 60 10.47 -11.30 -10.51
N GLU A 61 10.06 -11.20 -11.76
CA GLU A 61 10.28 -12.21 -12.81
C GLU A 61 10.84 -11.54 -14.05
N GLU A 62 12.05 -11.94 -14.44
CA GLU A 62 12.71 -11.45 -15.64
C GLU A 62 12.06 -12.08 -16.87
N HIS A 63 11.94 -11.30 -17.94
CA HIS A 63 11.53 -11.82 -19.24
C HIS A 63 12.26 -11.08 -20.37
N ASP A 64 13.15 -11.79 -21.04
CA ASP A 64 13.77 -11.37 -22.30
C ASP A 64 13.40 -12.32 -23.46
N THR A 65 13.95 -12.05 -24.64
CA THR A 65 13.74 -12.83 -25.87
C THR A 65 14.32 -14.25 -25.83
N GLU A 66 15.20 -14.54 -24.89
CA GLU A 66 15.81 -15.86 -24.66
C GLU A 66 15.34 -16.47 -23.33
N SER A 67 14.16 -16.08 -22.85
CA SER A 67 13.55 -16.60 -21.61
C SER A 67 14.44 -16.41 -20.37
N GLY A 68 15.15 -15.29 -20.32
CA GLY A 68 16.01 -14.84 -19.24
C GLY A 68 17.47 -15.26 -19.32
N ALA A 69 17.87 -15.88 -20.43
CA ALA A 69 19.26 -16.24 -20.66
C ALA A 69 20.16 -15.03 -20.93
N LEU A 70 19.61 -13.86 -21.29
CA LEU A 70 20.39 -12.65 -21.51
C LEU A 70 20.66 -11.86 -20.22
N MET A 71 19.98 -12.17 -19.11
CA MET A 71 20.15 -11.46 -17.85
C MET A 71 21.61 -11.52 -17.35
N GLN A 72 22.26 -10.37 -17.26
CA GLN A 72 23.59 -10.23 -16.67
C GLN A 72 23.49 -10.06 -15.15
N ASN A 73 22.62 -9.14 -14.71
CA ASN A 73 22.30 -8.89 -13.30
C ASN A 73 21.10 -7.93 -13.18
N VAL A 74 20.57 -7.82 -11.96
CA VAL A 74 19.63 -6.77 -11.58
C VAL A 74 20.26 -5.92 -10.47
N GLU A 75 20.46 -4.64 -10.72
CA GLU A 75 20.91 -3.67 -9.73
C GLU A 75 19.71 -3.04 -9.02
N VAL A 76 19.76 -3.00 -7.69
CA VAL A 76 18.75 -2.36 -6.85
C VAL A 76 19.35 -1.09 -6.28
N TYR A 77 18.79 0.04 -6.67
CA TYR A 77 19.13 1.37 -6.20
C TYR A 77 18.08 1.88 -5.21
N VAL A 78 18.51 2.76 -4.32
CA VAL A 78 17.63 3.50 -3.42
C VAL A 78 17.92 4.99 -3.51
N ASN A 79 16.90 5.83 -3.33
CA ASN A 79 17.04 7.26 -3.06
C ASN A 79 16.00 7.74 -2.05
N LEU A 80 16.26 8.88 -1.41
CA LEU A 80 15.32 9.56 -0.53
C LEU A 80 14.75 10.78 -1.24
N ASN A 81 13.42 10.91 -1.28
CA ASN A 81 12.69 12.07 -1.79
C ASN A 81 13.06 12.50 -3.23
N GLY A 82 13.43 11.54 -4.08
CA GLY A 82 13.86 11.81 -5.46
C GLY A 82 15.29 12.37 -5.57
N GLY A 83 16.10 12.19 -4.52
CA GLY A 83 17.52 12.54 -4.52
C GLY A 83 18.37 11.59 -5.38
N THR A 84 19.69 11.67 -5.20
CA THR A 84 20.64 10.82 -5.92
C THR A 84 20.51 9.35 -5.51
N ASP A 85 20.51 8.46 -6.51
CA ASP A 85 20.54 7.02 -6.29
C ASP A 85 21.84 6.55 -5.64
N ALA A 86 21.71 5.64 -4.68
CA ALA A 86 22.77 4.82 -4.15
C ALA A 86 22.51 3.34 -4.50
N LEU A 87 23.54 2.63 -4.96
CA LEU A 87 23.45 1.19 -5.20
C LEU A 87 23.35 0.46 -3.86
N LEU A 88 22.23 -0.24 -3.64
CA LEU A 88 22.01 -1.05 -2.45
C LEU A 88 22.60 -2.45 -2.62
N LYS A 89 22.28 -3.12 -3.73
CA LYS A 89 22.75 -4.47 -4.04
C LYS A 89 22.65 -4.79 -5.52
N THR A 90 23.42 -5.79 -5.94
CA THR A 90 23.34 -6.41 -7.26
C THR A 90 22.92 -7.86 -7.09
N ILE A 91 21.88 -8.27 -7.80
CA ILE A 91 21.34 -9.64 -7.81
C ILE A 91 21.86 -10.32 -9.07
N LEU A 92 22.51 -11.47 -8.90
CA LEU A 92 23.10 -12.25 -9.98
C LEU A 92 22.15 -13.34 -10.49
N PRO A 93 22.34 -13.85 -11.72
CA PRO A 93 21.45 -14.87 -12.29
C PRO A 93 21.33 -16.16 -11.45
N ASN A 94 22.36 -16.53 -10.70
CA ASN A 94 22.34 -17.71 -9.81
C ASN A 94 21.49 -17.51 -8.54
N GLU A 95 21.03 -16.29 -8.26
CA GLU A 95 20.09 -15.96 -7.18
C GLU A 95 18.63 -15.99 -7.64
N PHE A 96 18.38 -16.30 -8.92
CA PHE A 96 17.05 -16.53 -9.46
C PHE A 96 16.74 -18.03 -9.50
N THR A 97 15.44 -18.34 -9.39
CA THR A 97 14.90 -19.69 -9.54
C THR A 97 13.92 -19.72 -10.71
N THR A 98 13.63 -20.91 -11.26
CA THR A 98 12.64 -21.03 -12.33
C THR A 98 11.23 -20.81 -11.77
N GLY A 99 10.57 -19.75 -12.23
CA GLY A 99 9.19 -19.43 -11.90
C GLY A 99 8.18 -20.34 -12.63
N PRO A 100 6.88 -20.23 -12.29
CA PRO A 100 5.80 -21.03 -12.89
C PRO A 100 5.66 -20.94 -14.42
N LYS A 101 6.22 -19.90 -15.04
CA LYS A 101 6.22 -19.70 -16.49
C LYS A 101 7.51 -20.17 -17.18
N GLY A 102 8.42 -20.80 -16.44
CA GLY A 102 9.73 -21.18 -16.96
C GLY A 102 10.75 -20.03 -17.00
N LEU A 103 10.40 -18.86 -16.48
CA LEU A 103 11.23 -17.64 -16.48
C LEU A 103 11.97 -17.45 -15.15
N PRO A 104 13.13 -16.74 -15.11
CA PRO A 104 13.84 -16.47 -13.86
C PRO A 104 13.01 -15.59 -12.92
N ARG A 105 12.88 -16.04 -11.67
CA ARG A 105 12.12 -15.36 -10.61
C ARG A 105 12.92 -15.29 -9.31
N THR A 106 12.86 -14.16 -8.63
CA THR A 106 13.48 -13.98 -7.31
C THR A 106 12.66 -13.04 -6.43
N ASP A 107 12.95 -13.07 -5.13
CA ASP A 107 12.35 -12.16 -4.15
C ASP A 107 13.36 -11.08 -3.77
N VAL A 108 12.93 -9.82 -3.87
CA VAL A 108 13.68 -8.66 -3.41
C VAL A 108 13.13 -8.21 -2.08
N SER A 109 14.00 -8.19 -1.08
CA SER A 109 13.74 -7.59 0.23
C SER A 109 14.66 -6.40 0.47
N VAL A 110 14.10 -5.28 0.96
CA VAL A 110 14.82 -4.05 1.33
C VAL A 110 14.24 -3.52 2.66
N SER A 111 15.02 -3.60 3.74
CA SER A 111 14.66 -2.92 4.99
C SER A 111 14.92 -1.42 4.90
N LEU A 112 14.18 -0.61 5.66
CA LEU A 112 14.43 0.83 5.77
C LEU A 112 15.87 1.09 6.24
N GLY A 113 16.36 0.35 7.23
CA GLY A 113 17.72 0.48 7.75
C GLY A 113 18.79 0.24 6.68
N ALA A 114 18.62 -0.77 5.82
CA ALA A 114 19.54 -1.05 4.72
C ALA A 114 19.51 0.07 3.66
N ALA A 115 18.33 0.58 3.32
CA ALA A 115 18.18 1.69 2.37
C ALA A 115 18.87 2.97 2.87
N ILE A 116 18.61 3.37 4.13
CA ILE A 116 19.22 4.54 4.76
C ILE A 116 20.75 4.38 4.86
N SER A 117 21.23 3.18 5.21
CA SER A 117 22.67 2.91 5.29
C SER A 117 23.36 3.00 3.92
N ALA A 118 22.73 2.49 2.86
CA ALA A 118 23.25 2.60 1.49
C ALA A 118 23.34 4.06 1.02
N LEU A 119 22.41 4.92 1.48
CA LEU A 119 22.43 6.36 1.22
C LEU A 119 23.48 7.12 2.05
N GLY A 120 24.16 6.45 2.99
CA GLY A 120 25.09 7.11 3.90
C GLY A 120 24.42 8.09 4.86
N LEU A 121 23.13 7.89 5.14
CA LEU A 121 22.34 8.74 6.02
C LEU A 121 22.27 8.17 7.44
N THR A 122 21.93 9.04 8.38
CA THR A 122 21.65 8.70 9.78
C THR A 122 20.20 9.01 10.15
N SER A 123 19.73 8.54 11.30
CA SER A 123 18.35 8.73 11.78
C SER A 123 17.93 10.19 12.00
N SER A 124 18.86 11.13 12.02
CA SER A 124 18.57 12.57 12.10
C SER A 124 18.37 13.23 10.73
N GLN A 125 18.63 12.51 9.64
CA GLN A 125 18.61 13.04 8.26
C GLN A 125 17.41 12.57 7.44
N TYR A 126 16.50 11.82 8.06
CA TYR A 126 15.20 11.50 7.50
C TYR A 126 14.14 11.56 8.60
N THR A 127 12.88 11.68 8.21
CA THR A 127 11.74 11.77 9.11
C THR A 127 10.54 10.99 8.57
N GLY A 128 9.47 10.88 9.35
CA GLY A 128 8.21 10.37 8.82
C GLY A 128 7.63 11.32 7.78
N GLY A 129 7.05 10.75 6.72
CA GLY A 129 6.60 11.47 5.54
C GLY A 129 7.61 11.48 4.40
N ASP A 130 8.91 11.26 4.68
CA ASP A 130 9.89 11.04 3.62
C ASP A 130 9.57 9.78 2.82
N THR A 131 9.96 9.78 1.55
CA THR A 131 9.74 8.67 0.64
C THR A 131 11.07 8.05 0.25
N VAL A 132 11.22 6.75 0.53
CA VAL A 132 12.31 5.94 -0.01
C VAL A 132 11.85 5.37 -1.34
N ASN A 133 12.54 5.74 -2.42
CA ASN A 133 12.33 5.14 -3.72
C ASN A 133 13.30 3.99 -3.91
N ILE A 134 12.80 2.85 -4.37
CA ILE A 134 13.56 1.65 -4.67
C ILE A 134 13.47 1.46 -6.18
N ARG A 135 14.56 1.66 -6.91
CA ARG A 135 14.63 1.51 -8.37
C ARG A 135 15.43 0.27 -8.72
N MET A 136 14.99 -0.48 -9.70
CA MET A 136 15.67 -1.64 -10.26
C MET A 136 16.18 -1.31 -11.66
N GLN A 137 17.36 -1.82 -11.99
CA GLN A 137 17.92 -1.77 -13.33
C GLN A 137 18.28 -3.20 -13.75
N LEU A 138 17.65 -3.67 -14.83
CA LEU A 138 17.99 -4.93 -15.47
C LEU A 138 19.11 -4.68 -16.46
N ASN A 139 20.25 -5.32 -16.27
CA ASN A 139 21.38 -5.27 -17.20
C ASN A 139 21.46 -6.60 -17.96
N LEU A 140 21.62 -6.53 -19.28
CA LEU A 140 21.74 -7.70 -20.16
C LEU A 140 23.18 -7.91 -20.61
N THR A 141 23.51 -9.15 -20.95
CA THR A 141 24.83 -9.57 -21.43
C THR A 141 25.23 -8.95 -22.77
N ASP A 142 24.26 -8.46 -23.54
CA ASP A 142 24.47 -7.73 -24.79
C ASP A 142 24.75 -6.23 -24.61
N GLY A 143 24.81 -5.75 -23.36
CA GLY A 143 25.15 -4.38 -22.99
C GLY A 143 23.97 -3.43 -22.88
N ARG A 144 22.73 -3.89 -23.10
CA ARG A 144 21.53 -3.10 -22.86
C ARG A 144 21.17 -3.07 -21.39
N SER A 145 20.54 -1.98 -20.96
CA SER A 145 20.03 -1.80 -19.60
C SER A 145 18.61 -1.23 -19.66
N PHE A 146 17.74 -1.70 -18.76
CA PHE A 146 16.35 -1.26 -18.68
C PHE A 146 16.00 -0.89 -17.24
N SER A 147 15.38 0.28 -17.04
CA SER A 147 14.94 0.77 -15.74
C SER A 147 13.63 1.57 -15.84
N ALA A 148 13.31 2.37 -14.81
CA ALA A 148 12.05 3.09 -14.68
C ALA A 148 11.76 4.04 -15.84
N ASP A 149 12.78 4.70 -16.40
CA ASP A 149 12.62 5.61 -17.54
C ASP A 149 12.32 4.88 -18.85
N ASP A 150 12.61 3.57 -18.93
CA ASP A 150 12.33 2.72 -20.09
C ASP A 150 10.93 2.08 -20.03
N ALA A 151 10.23 2.23 -18.90
CA ALA A 151 8.88 1.68 -18.73
C ALA A 151 7.85 2.58 -19.42
N SER A 152 7.36 2.13 -20.59
CA SER A 152 6.19 2.77 -21.21
C SER A 152 4.92 2.54 -20.39
N SER A 153 3.92 3.43 -20.53
CA SER A 153 2.63 3.29 -19.82
C SER A 153 1.89 1.96 -20.12
N SER A 154 2.17 1.34 -21.27
CA SER A 154 1.68 0.00 -21.63
C SER A 154 2.38 -1.14 -20.87
N MET A 155 3.60 -0.93 -20.38
CA MET A 155 4.41 -1.90 -19.63
C MET A 155 4.18 -1.83 -18.11
N THR A 156 3.70 -0.70 -17.60
CA THR A 156 3.30 -0.54 -16.20
C THR A 156 1.90 -1.10 -15.90
N GLY A 157 1.13 -1.44 -16.94
CA GLY A 157 -0.21 -2.05 -16.82
C GLY A 157 -0.22 -3.58 -16.93
N SER A 158 -1.29 -4.20 -16.39
CA SER A 158 -1.68 -5.61 -16.54
C SER A 158 -0.50 -6.62 -16.46
N TYR A 159 -0.34 -7.49 -17.48
CA TYR A 159 0.55 -8.66 -17.48
C TYR A 159 2.04 -8.36 -17.22
N PHE A 160 2.53 -7.20 -17.68
CA PHE A 160 3.93 -6.81 -17.54
C PHE A 160 4.23 -6.24 -16.16
N ALA A 161 3.36 -5.37 -15.63
CA ALA A 161 3.49 -4.80 -14.28
C ALA A 161 4.96 -4.49 -13.92
N SER A 162 5.68 -3.80 -14.81
CA SER A 162 7.13 -3.63 -14.72
C SER A 162 7.46 -2.16 -14.45
N PRO A 163 7.11 -1.60 -13.27
CA PRO A 163 7.39 -0.20 -12.98
C PRO A 163 8.88 0.08 -12.79
N TYR A 164 9.71 -0.95 -12.56
CA TYR A 164 11.11 -0.86 -12.14
C TYR A 164 11.35 0.03 -10.90
N ALA A 165 10.32 0.61 -10.31
CA ALA A 165 10.43 1.54 -9.20
C ALA A 165 9.26 1.36 -8.24
N TYR A 166 9.56 1.47 -6.95
CA TYR A 166 8.60 1.40 -5.85
C TYR A 166 8.86 2.56 -4.90
N SER A 167 7.80 3.23 -4.47
CA SER A 167 7.89 4.36 -3.54
C SER A 167 7.29 3.98 -2.20
N MET A 168 8.11 4.02 -1.16
CA MET A 168 7.74 3.66 0.21
C MET A 168 7.78 4.90 1.09
N VAL A 169 6.61 5.36 1.53
CA VAL A 169 6.51 6.45 2.52
C VAL A 169 6.88 5.91 3.90
N ILE A 170 7.79 6.59 4.58
CA ILE A 170 8.15 6.30 5.97
C ILE A 170 7.03 6.81 6.88
N LYS A 171 6.36 5.90 7.57
CA LYS A 171 5.36 6.23 8.59
C LYS A 171 5.99 6.25 9.97
N CYS A 172 5.43 7.02 10.90
CA CYS A 172 5.87 7.00 12.29
C CYS A 172 4.89 6.16 13.12
N ILE A 173 4.97 4.84 13.01
CA ILE A 173 3.99 3.95 13.67
C ILE A 173 4.49 3.62 15.07
N PRO A 174 3.84 4.14 16.13
CA PRO A 174 4.34 3.93 17.48
C PRO A 174 4.44 2.46 17.85
N LEU A 175 5.54 2.09 18.52
CA LEU A 175 5.77 0.73 19.03
C LEU A 175 5.22 0.52 20.44
N SER A 176 4.84 1.60 21.11
CA SER A 176 4.23 1.66 22.44
C SER A 176 3.20 2.78 22.47
N ALA A 177 2.49 2.94 23.61
CA ALA A 177 1.70 4.14 23.83
C ALA A 177 2.57 5.40 23.72
N VAL A 178 2.02 6.44 23.12
CA VAL A 178 2.66 7.77 23.04
C VAL A 178 1.85 8.71 23.94
N PRO A 179 2.45 9.26 25.01
CA PRO A 179 1.79 10.26 25.83
C PRO A 179 1.38 11.47 25.00
N GLY A 180 0.20 12.02 25.26
CA GLY A 180 -0.31 13.16 24.53
C GLY A 180 -1.81 13.30 24.57
N ILE A 181 -2.29 14.31 23.86
CA ILE A 181 -3.71 14.63 23.74
C ILE A 181 -4.16 14.21 22.34
N TYR A 182 -5.11 13.29 22.30
CA TYR A 182 -5.70 12.76 21.08
C TYR A 182 -7.08 13.39 20.92
N THR A 183 -7.27 14.16 19.85
CA THR A 183 -8.55 14.79 19.56
C THR A 183 -9.22 14.06 18.40
N PHE A 184 -10.37 13.46 18.67
CA PHE A 184 -11.24 12.84 17.68
C PHE A 184 -12.13 13.93 17.08
N VAL A 185 -11.88 14.28 15.82
CA VAL A 185 -12.77 15.15 15.04
C VAL A 185 -13.68 14.24 14.22
N MET A 186 -14.96 14.25 14.53
CA MET A 186 -15.97 13.31 14.05
C MET A 186 -16.96 14.05 13.15
N ALA A 187 -17.39 13.40 12.09
CA ALA A 187 -18.43 13.91 11.21
C ALA A 187 -19.42 12.82 10.80
N ASP A 188 -20.66 13.28 10.59
CA ASP A 188 -21.77 12.49 10.10
C ASP A 188 -22.39 13.22 8.91
N SER A 189 -22.40 12.57 7.74
CA SER A 189 -22.85 13.19 6.50
C SER A 189 -24.38 13.31 6.38
N TYR A 190 -25.14 12.51 7.13
CA TYR A 190 -26.60 12.58 7.16
C TYR A 190 -27.10 13.57 8.21
N GLY A 191 -26.36 13.68 9.32
CA GLY A 191 -26.53 14.69 10.36
C GLY A 191 -27.40 14.26 11.53
N ASP A 192 -27.64 12.96 11.71
CA ASP A 192 -28.42 12.40 12.82
C ASP A 192 -27.57 11.66 13.87
N GLY A 193 -26.25 11.72 13.72
CA GLY A 193 -25.25 11.17 14.62
C GLY A 193 -25.13 9.66 14.50
N TRP A 194 -24.11 9.07 15.11
CA TRP A 194 -23.75 7.68 14.85
C TRP A 194 -24.69 6.70 15.57
N GLN A 195 -25.26 5.78 14.81
CA GLN A 195 -26.26 4.80 15.25
C GLN A 195 -25.58 3.51 15.72
N GLY A 196 -24.72 3.69 16.73
CA GLY A 196 -23.95 2.64 17.39
C GLY A 196 -22.48 2.56 16.98
N GLY A 197 -22.12 3.22 15.87
CA GLY A 197 -20.75 3.43 15.44
C GLY A 197 -19.94 4.20 16.47
N ARG A 198 -18.71 3.73 16.74
CA ARG A 198 -17.84 4.35 17.75
C ARG A 198 -16.37 4.04 17.53
N ILE A 199 -15.54 4.99 17.93
CA ILE A 199 -14.11 4.81 18.11
C ILE A 199 -13.90 4.21 19.50
N LYS A 200 -13.25 3.05 19.56
CA LYS A 200 -12.81 2.43 20.80
C LYS A 200 -11.32 2.69 20.99
N ALA A 201 -10.96 3.41 22.04
CA ALA A 201 -9.57 3.58 22.44
C ALA A 201 -9.29 2.71 23.66
N THR A 202 -8.29 1.85 23.58
CA THR A 202 -7.86 0.99 24.68
C THR A 202 -6.45 1.39 25.10
N VAL A 203 -6.29 1.90 26.32
CA VAL A 203 -5.01 2.29 26.91
C VAL A 203 -4.76 1.43 28.13
N ASP A 204 -3.65 0.68 28.13
CA ASP A 204 -3.28 -0.25 29.22
C ASP A 204 -4.43 -1.18 29.66
N GLY A 205 -5.16 -1.69 28.68
CA GLY A 205 -6.29 -2.61 28.88
C GLY A 205 -7.62 -1.95 29.25
N VAL A 206 -7.65 -0.63 29.45
CA VAL A 206 -8.88 0.12 29.74
C VAL A 206 -9.45 0.70 28.45
N SER A 207 -10.66 0.27 28.08
CA SER A 207 -11.36 0.79 26.91
C SER A 207 -12.27 1.97 27.25
N THR A 208 -12.19 3.01 26.41
CA THR A 208 -13.09 4.16 26.36
C THR A 208 -13.69 4.27 24.97
N PHE A 209 -14.90 4.82 24.87
CA PHE A 209 -15.64 4.87 23.61
C PHE A 209 -16.00 6.30 23.26
N TYR A 210 -15.70 6.70 22.03
CA TYR A 210 -15.94 8.03 21.50
C TYR A 210 -16.83 7.93 20.27
N GLY A 211 -17.82 8.79 20.18
CA GLY A 211 -18.75 8.81 19.06
C GLY A 211 -19.70 9.98 19.14
N MET A 212 -20.44 10.20 18.07
CA MET A 212 -21.49 11.21 18.02
C MET A 212 -22.81 10.61 18.50
N TYR A 213 -23.55 11.36 19.32
CA TYR A 213 -24.85 10.89 19.82
C TYR A 213 -25.83 10.70 18.67
N SER A 214 -26.40 9.51 18.55
CA SER A 214 -27.58 9.27 17.72
C SER A 214 -28.75 10.09 18.24
N GLN A 215 -29.44 10.82 17.35
CA GLN A 215 -30.63 11.58 17.69
C GLN A 215 -31.82 10.70 18.14
N TYR A 216 -31.76 9.39 17.86
CA TYR A 216 -32.84 8.45 18.15
C TYR A 216 -32.82 7.94 19.59
N ASP A 217 -31.73 8.15 20.33
CA ASP A 217 -31.57 7.72 21.72
C ASP A 217 -31.23 8.91 22.63
N ALA A 218 -31.68 8.85 23.88
CA ALA A 218 -31.26 9.82 24.89
C ALA A 218 -29.76 9.67 25.21
N VAL A 219 -29.10 10.76 25.62
CA VAL A 219 -27.72 10.72 26.09
C VAL A 219 -27.59 9.71 27.24
N GLY A 220 -26.61 8.81 27.14
CA GLY A 220 -26.38 7.76 28.14
C GLY A 220 -27.34 6.56 28.07
N ALA A 221 -28.21 6.49 27.06
CA ALA A 221 -29.13 5.37 26.83
C ALA A 221 -28.97 4.78 25.42
N GLY A 222 -29.46 3.56 25.23
CA GLY A 222 -29.46 2.90 23.91
C GLY A 222 -28.07 2.87 23.27
N GLN A 223 -27.99 3.36 22.04
CA GLN A 223 -26.74 3.43 21.27
C GLN A 223 -25.75 4.46 21.84
N ASN A 224 -26.25 5.46 22.57
CA ASN A 224 -25.44 6.52 23.18
C ASN A 224 -24.87 6.14 24.56
N ALA A 225 -25.19 4.96 25.08
CA ALA A 225 -24.71 4.50 26.38
C ALA A 225 -23.20 4.21 26.37
N GLY A 226 -22.49 4.75 27.35
CA GLY A 226 -21.05 4.53 27.55
C GLY A 226 -20.13 5.33 26.61
N LEU A 227 -20.67 6.27 25.83
CA LEU A 227 -19.87 7.22 25.07
C LEU A 227 -19.35 8.32 25.99
N GLU A 228 -18.07 8.65 25.82
CA GLU A 228 -17.48 9.84 26.41
C GLU A 228 -18.15 11.11 25.86
N PRO A 229 -18.27 12.19 26.66
CA PRO A 229 -18.80 13.45 26.20
C PRO A 229 -18.00 14.03 25.02
N TYR A 230 -18.69 14.69 24.11
CA TYR A 230 -18.10 15.44 23.01
C TYR A 230 -18.71 16.84 22.91
N THR A 231 -18.00 17.77 22.29
CA THR A 231 -18.49 19.11 21.94
C THR A 231 -18.93 19.12 20.50
N GLY A 232 -20.15 19.56 20.20
CA GLY A 232 -20.65 19.65 18.83
C GLY A 232 -22.15 19.38 18.73
N ASN A 233 -22.55 18.80 17.60
CA ASN A 233 -23.92 18.40 17.28
C ASN A 233 -23.91 17.04 16.55
N THR A 234 -25.08 16.61 16.06
CA THR A 234 -25.29 15.34 15.35
C THR A 234 -24.70 15.29 13.94
N SER A 235 -24.07 16.36 13.44
CA SER A 235 -23.35 16.39 12.15
C SER A 235 -21.83 16.53 12.30
N SER A 236 -21.35 17.11 13.39
CA SER A 236 -19.93 17.28 13.67
C SER A 236 -19.65 17.33 15.17
N GLY A 237 -18.60 16.66 15.62
CA GLY A 237 -18.24 16.62 17.03
C GLY A 237 -16.75 16.49 17.30
N GLU A 238 -16.29 17.00 18.44
CA GLU A 238 -14.93 16.82 18.94
C GLU A 238 -14.94 16.20 20.33
N ALA A 239 -14.14 15.14 20.52
CA ALA A 239 -13.88 14.52 21.81
C ALA A 239 -12.38 14.32 22.02
N THR A 240 -11.93 14.25 23.26
CA THR A 240 -10.51 14.14 23.58
C THR A 240 -10.21 12.96 24.50
N LEU A 241 -9.11 12.28 24.21
CA LEU A 241 -8.44 11.32 25.09
C LEU A 241 -7.08 11.88 25.47
N THR A 242 -6.76 11.87 26.77
CA THR A 242 -5.38 12.13 27.24
C THR A 242 -4.73 10.82 27.60
N ILE A 243 -3.63 10.47 26.92
CA ILE A 243 -2.77 9.35 27.29
C ILE A 243 -1.66 9.90 28.16
N PRO A 244 -1.55 9.48 29.44
CA PRO A 244 -0.56 10.03 30.36
C PRO A 244 0.86 9.50 30.06
N GLU A 245 1.86 10.16 30.65
CA GLU A 245 3.20 9.60 30.73
C GLU A 245 3.19 8.24 31.45
N GLY A 246 4.03 7.31 31.00
CA GLY A 246 4.15 5.97 31.57
C GLY A 246 3.11 4.95 31.08
N ALA A 247 2.14 5.37 30.25
CA ALA A 247 1.29 4.42 29.55
C ALA A 247 2.13 3.47 28.68
N SER A 248 1.77 2.19 28.63
CA SER A 248 2.57 1.17 27.93
C SER A 248 2.00 0.82 26.57
N THR A 249 0.67 0.69 26.49
CA THR A 249 -0.04 0.20 25.31
C THR A 249 -1.18 1.12 24.92
N MET A 250 -1.40 1.30 23.61
CA MET A 250 -2.56 1.99 23.08
C MET A 250 -3.05 1.27 21.82
N VAL A 251 -4.37 1.14 21.69
CA VAL A 251 -5.02 0.57 20.51
C VAL A 251 -6.26 1.39 20.20
N PHE A 252 -6.41 1.80 18.94
CA PHE A 252 -7.58 2.50 18.44
C PHE A 252 -8.30 1.62 17.44
N GLU A 253 -9.61 1.48 17.57
CA GLU A 253 -10.43 0.61 16.73
C GLU A 253 -11.71 1.34 16.34
N TRP A 254 -12.23 1.05 15.15
CA TRP A 254 -13.62 1.38 14.81
C TRP A 254 -14.52 0.18 15.09
N VAL A 255 -15.58 0.41 15.83
CA VAL A 255 -16.69 -0.53 16.05
C VAL A 255 -17.85 -0.10 15.16
N SER A 256 -18.35 -1.03 14.35
CA SER A 256 -19.29 -0.73 13.28
C SER A 256 -20.59 -0.09 13.71
N ASP A 257 -21.02 0.84 12.87
CA ASP A 257 -22.39 1.32 12.71
C ASP A 257 -23.14 0.49 11.65
N ASN A 258 -24.47 0.57 11.65
CA ASN A 258 -25.32 0.17 10.53
C ASN A 258 -25.15 1.11 9.32
N TYR A 259 -24.71 2.36 9.55
CA TYR A 259 -24.55 3.40 8.54
C TYR A 259 -23.10 3.91 8.43
N ASN A 260 -22.13 2.99 8.39
CA ASN A 260 -20.70 3.31 8.27
C ASN A 260 -20.37 4.25 7.09
N SER A 261 -21.17 4.24 6.01
CA SER A 261 -20.97 5.14 4.86
C SER A 261 -21.11 6.63 5.20
N GLU A 262 -21.78 6.96 6.30
CA GLU A 262 -22.05 8.33 6.73
C GLU A 262 -21.06 8.83 7.78
N CYS A 263 -20.35 7.90 8.41
CA CYS A 263 -19.41 8.17 9.50
C CYS A 263 -18.01 8.42 8.96
N SER A 264 -17.35 9.46 9.47
CA SER A 264 -15.94 9.74 9.22
C SER A 264 -15.28 10.36 10.44
N PHE A 265 -13.98 10.16 10.60
CA PHE A 265 -13.24 10.82 11.66
C PHE A 265 -11.77 11.07 11.34
N THR A 266 -11.20 12.03 12.05
CA THR A 266 -9.77 12.34 12.08
C THR A 266 -9.29 12.24 13.53
N ILE A 267 -8.16 11.60 13.75
CA ILE A 267 -7.46 11.61 15.04
C ILE A 267 -6.32 12.61 14.91
N LYS A 268 -6.41 13.73 15.62
CA LYS A 268 -5.32 14.68 15.80
C LYS A 268 -4.54 14.32 17.06
N TYR A 269 -3.26 14.65 17.08
CA TYR A 269 -2.36 14.44 18.20
C TYR A 269 -1.62 15.73 18.54
N THR A 270 -1.42 15.99 19.84
CA THR A 270 -0.40 16.90 20.35
C THR A 270 0.35 16.23 21.49
N ASN A 271 1.56 16.72 21.78
CA ASN A 271 2.22 16.46 23.05
C ASN A 271 1.34 16.95 24.23
N LEU A 272 1.64 16.49 25.45
CA LEU A 272 0.90 16.89 26.66
C LEU A 272 0.96 18.40 26.96
N ASP A 273 1.98 19.09 26.46
CA ASP A 273 2.14 20.54 26.54
C ASP A 273 1.46 21.31 25.39
N GLY A 274 0.79 20.60 24.48
CA GLY A 274 0.16 21.14 23.27
C GLY A 274 1.11 21.33 22.08
N GLY A 275 2.39 20.98 22.22
CA GLY A 275 3.37 21.01 21.13
C GLY A 275 3.17 19.89 20.10
N ASN A 276 3.96 19.94 19.02
CA ASN A 276 4.05 18.88 18.01
C ASN A 276 2.68 18.43 17.44
N ALA A 277 1.84 19.40 17.09
CA ALA A 277 0.51 19.15 16.55
C ALA A 277 0.58 18.41 15.20
N GLN A 278 -0.11 17.28 15.11
CA GLN A 278 -0.08 16.38 13.96
C GLN A 278 -1.47 15.78 13.69
N THR A 279 -1.69 15.36 12.45
CA THR A 279 -2.80 14.47 12.12
C THR A 279 -2.29 13.04 12.17
N ALA A 280 -2.72 12.29 13.18
CA ALA A 280 -2.28 10.92 13.40
C ALA A 280 -3.00 9.90 12.51
N PHE A 281 -4.25 10.18 12.15
CA PHE A 281 -5.07 9.32 11.31
C PHE A 281 -6.26 10.07 10.69
N ILE A 282 -6.66 9.69 9.47
CA ILE A 282 -7.85 10.20 8.78
C ILE A 282 -8.58 9.02 8.17
N GLU A 283 -9.90 8.97 8.32
CA GLU A 283 -10.76 8.01 7.63
C GLU A 283 -12.06 8.68 7.19
N SER A 284 -12.26 8.76 5.87
CA SER A 284 -13.40 9.44 5.26
C SER A 284 -14.64 8.54 5.13
N VAL A 285 -14.46 7.22 5.18
CA VAL A 285 -15.53 6.23 5.28
C VAL A 285 -15.03 5.15 6.21
N VAL A 286 -15.68 4.99 7.35
CA VAL A 286 -15.21 4.09 8.40
C VAL A 286 -15.33 2.62 8.04
N SER A 287 -14.32 1.85 8.44
CA SER A 287 -14.24 0.40 8.29
C SER A 287 -13.96 -0.26 9.65
N THR A 288 -14.52 -1.44 9.91
CA THR A 288 -14.30 -2.14 11.19
C THR A 288 -12.84 -2.49 11.42
N GLY A 289 -12.39 -2.39 12.67
CA GLY A 289 -11.10 -2.93 13.10
C GLY A 289 -10.09 -1.86 13.52
N GLN A 290 -8.86 -2.30 13.73
CA GLN A 290 -7.79 -1.48 14.28
C GLN A 290 -7.33 -0.38 13.32
N LYS A 291 -6.97 0.77 13.88
CA LYS A 291 -6.47 1.95 13.18
C LYS A 291 -5.01 2.18 13.54
N THR A 292 -4.14 2.10 12.55
CA THR A 292 -2.71 2.37 12.72
C THR A 292 -2.47 3.87 12.65
N LEU A 293 -2.09 4.46 13.78
CA LEU A 293 -1.72 5.87 13.86
C LEU A 293 -0.30 6.10 13.32
N SER A 294 -0.06 7.29 12.75
CA SER A 294 1.27 7.79 12.43
C SER A 294 1.57 9.04 13.27
N ILE A 295 2.45 8.93 14.26
CA ILE A 295 2.83 10.02 15.17
C ILE A 295 4.36 10.10 15.22
N CYS A 296 4.92 11.18 14.69
CA CYS A 296 6.36 11.44 14.73
C CYS A 296 6.73 12.21 16.00
N GLN A 297 7.70 11.70 16.76
CA GLN A 297 8.26 12.30 17.97
C GLN A 297 9.67 12.80 17.71
#